data_AF-S6A4S2-F1
#
_entry.id   AF-S6A4S2-F1
#
_cell.length_a   1.000
_cell.length_b   1.000
_cell.length_c   1.000
_cell.angle_alpha   90.00
_cell.angle_beta   90.00
_cell.angle_gamma   90.00
#
_symmetry.space_group_name_H-M   'P 1'
#
loop_
_entity.id
_entity.type
_entity.pdbx_description
1 polymer ?
#
loop_
_entity_poly.entity_id
_entity_poly.type
_entity_poly.pdbx_seq_one_letter_code
_entity_poly.pdbx_strand_id
1 'polypeptide(L)'
;MYILIICVVVFFSLVAIYFTKTRLELFGFLRFFAEGKDKGFTSSDLLLLWRTGSYAKIKDKEKLFWSVSALDDCIKCIARQVDVSFSGETGAKLQSILNQLYAYRTKVELEQVQKRRRLESTHEISPRQICIIIVPNENTVYAKLVANKKDSLIFTLFDASSERAKTVRWQGKPIRVYFWRQGDAGYIFSSTAINARQTGDCMELSVNHSNKIVRTQKRKSVRASCNFEARLFPLHDTDVYTSKYQTSGGVKCVLNDISEDGAMVFARGKAAKGVRIRLQFKIKDIPIVMCGRIVRFMYDIPSNKSRIHFQCEFLDQKMKNVILSYVYNIASEDSNEFITSVFKEEPEDSENGLQSDLGHSDNMKLTDLEE
;
A
#
# COMPACT_ATOMS: atom_id res chain seq x y z
N MET A 1 33.92 52.80 -24.73
CA MET A 1 34.74 51.90 -23.89
C MET A 1 33.90 51.20 -22.81
N TYR A 2 33.15 51.93 -21.97
CA TYR A 2 32.32 51.34 -20.91
C TYR A 2 31.22 50.37 -21.39
N ILE A 3 30.54 50.66 -22.49
CA ILE A 3 29.50 49.76 -23.06
C ILE A 3 30.09 48.40 -23.47
N LEU A 4 31.30 48.40 -24.04
CA LEU A 4 31.97 47.18 -24.49
C LEU A 4 32.43 46.34 -23.30
N ILE A 5 32.88 46.98 -22.21
CA ILE A 5 33.21 46.33 -20.95
C ILE A 5 31.95 45.72 -20.31
N ILE A 6 30.82 46.43 -20.30
CA ILE A 6 29.55 45.91 -19.77
C ILE A 6 29.09 44.68 -20.58
N CYS A 7 29.14 44.73 -21.92
CA CYS A 7 28.79 43.58 -22.76
C CYS A 7 29.71 42.39 -22.51
N VAL A 8 31.02 42.60 -22.34
CA VAL A 8 31.98 41.54 -22.03
C VAL A 8 31.71 40.94 -20.64
N VAL A 9 31.44 41.78 -19.63
CA VAL A 9 31.10 41.31 -18.28
C VAL A 9 29.79 40.52 -18.27
N VAL A 10 28.75 40.98 -18.98
CA VAL A 10 27.48 40.26 -19.11
C VAL A 10 27.69 38.94 -19.86
N PHE A 11 28.50 38.93 -20.93
CA PHE A 11 28.83 37.72 -21.67
C PHE A 11 29.58 36.70 -20.80
N PHE A 12 30.62 37.11 -20.06
CA PHE A 12 31.33 36.22 -19.14
C PHE A 12 30.47 35.79 -17.95
N SER A 13 29.56 36.64 -17.47
CA SER A 13 28.54 36.26 -16.47
C SER A 13 27.62 35.16 -17.00
N LEU A 14 27.11 35.31 -18.23
CA LEU A 14 26.24 34.33 -18.89
C LEU A 14 26.99 33.03 -19.18
N VAL A 15 28.26 33.11 -19.61
CA VAL A 15 29.14 31.95 -19.82
C VAL A 15 29.45 31.26 -18.48
N ALA A 16 29.72 32.01 -17.41
CA ALA A 16 29.91 31.45 -16.07
C ALA A 16 28.62 30.75 -15.56
N ILE A 17 27.45 31.34 -15.77
CA ILE A 17 26.15 30.70 -15.47
C ILE A 17 25.94 29.44 -16.34
N TYR A 18 26.39 29.48 -17.60
CA TYR A 18 26.30 28.34 -18.53
C TYR A 18 27.20 27.16 -18.12
N PHE A 19 28.38 27.44 -17.57
CA PHE A 19 29.37 26.43 -17.13
C PHE A 19 29.26 26.02 -15.65
N THR A 20 28.41 26.67 -14.85
CA THR A 20 28.26 26.35 -13.41
C THR A 20 27.20 25.29 -13.14
N LYS A 21 27.38 24.57 -12.02
CA LYS A 21 26.42 23.58 -11.46
C LYS A 21 24.98 24.11 -11.38
N THR A 22 24.81 25.43 -11.28
CA THR A 22 23.55 26.16 -11.26
C THR A 22 22.64 25.85 -12.45
N ARG A 23 23.18 25.68 -13.67
CA ARG A 23 22.38 25.25 -14.84
C ARG A 23 21.81 23.85 -14.62
N LEU A 24 22.61 22.91 -14.14
CA LEU A 24 22.21 21.51 -13.96
C LEU A 24 21.08 21.39 -12.92
N GLU A 25 21.13 22.19 -11.85
CA GLU A 25 20.08 22.22 -10.83
C GLU A 25 18.79 22.91 -11.31
N LEU A 26 18.88 24.02 -12.06
CA LEU A 26 17.72 24.69 -12.65
C LEU A 26 17.01 23.82 -13.70
N PHE A 27 17.77 23.19 -14.61
CA PHE A 27 17.19 22.26 -15.58
C PHE A 27 16.61 21.02 -14.89
N GLY A 28 17.27 20.48 -13.86
CA GLY A 28 16.74 19.38 -13.05
C GLY A 28 15.46 19.77 -12.31
N PHE A 29 15.37 21.02 -11.80
CA PHE A 29 14.16 21.54 -11.18
C PHE A 29 13.01 21.66 -12.18
N LEU A 30 13.24 22.26 -13.35
CA LEU A 30 12.21 22.39 -14.38
C LEU A 30 11.72 21.02 -14.86
N ARG A 31 12.65 20.07 -15.08
CA ARG A 31 12.31 18.71 -15.51
C ARG A 31 11.56 17.94 -14.42
N PHE A 32 11.96 18.09 -13.15
CA PHE A 32 11.23 17.55 -12.01
C PHE A 32 9.79 18.08 -11.94
N PHE A 33 9.60 19.38 -12.17
CA PHE A 33 8.27 20.00 -12.18
C PHE A 33 7.42 19.53 -13.36
N ALA A 34 8.02 19.37 -14.54
CA ALA A 34 7.33 18.85 -15.73
C ALA A 34 6.87 17.40 -15.50
N GLU A 35 7.79 16.51 -15.13
CA GLU A 35 7.48 15.09 -14.84
C GLU A 35 6.46 14.96 -13.72
N GLY A 36 6.61 15.77 -12.67
CA GLY A 36 5.71 15.76 -11.52
C GLY A 36 4.29 16.22 -11.84
N LYS A 37 4.13 17.23 -12.70
CA LYS A 37 2.80 17.63 -13.20
C LYS A 37 2.16 16.53 -14.05
N ASP A 38 2.94 15.84 -14.88
CA ASP A 38 2.45 14.69 -15.66
C ASP A 38 1.99 13.53 -14.77
N LYS A 39 2.55 13.41 -13.55
CA LYS A 39 2.06 12.44 -12.54
C LYS A 39 0.88 12.94 -11.71
N GLY A 40 0.46 14.20 -11.88
CA GLY A 40 -0.72 14.78 -11.24
C GLY A 40 -0.48 15.49 -9.92
N PHE A 41 0.77 15.81 -9.56
CA PHE A 41 1.08 16.62 -8.38
C PHE A 41 0.83 18.11 -8.64
N THR A 42 0.40 18.85 -7.61
CA THR A 42 0.26 20.31 -7.72
C THR A 42 1.62 21.00 -7.64
N SER A 43 1.72 22.23 -8.12
CA SER A 43 2.97 23.00 -8.05
C SER A 43 3.47 23.19 -6.61
N SER A 44 2.56 23.34 -5.63
CA SER A 44 2.91 23.44 -4.21
C SER A 44 3.43 22.11 -3.66
N ASP A 45 2.82 20.98 -4.05
CA ASP A 45 3.27 19.65 -3.65
C ASP A 45 4.66 19.38 -4.21
N LEU A 46 4.91 19.75 -5.47
CA LEU A 46 6.20 19.60 -6.13
C LEU A 46 7.30 20.43 -5.47
N LEU A 47 7.00 21.65 -5.05
CA LEU A 47 7.95 22.46 -4.30
C LEU A 47 8.33 21.81 -2.97
N LEU A 48 7.34 21.27 -2.24
CA LEU A 48 7.60 20.57 -0.99
C LEU A 48 8.37 19.27 -1.21
N LEU A 49 8.03 18.50 -2.24
CA LEU A 49 8.73 17.28 -2.61
C LEU A 49 10.18 17.56 -3.01
N TRP A 50 10.43 18.64 -3.74
CA TRP A 50 11.78 19.07 -4.08
C TRP A 50 12.61 19.37 -2.83
N ARG A 51 12.04 20.14 -1.89
CA ARG A 51 12.69 20.46 -0.60
C ARG A 51 12.93 19.21 0.24
N THR A 52 11.94 18.33 0.31
CA THR A 52 12.04 17.09 1.11
C THR A 52 13.02 16.10 0.48
N GLY A 53 13.07 16.01 -0.85
CA GLY A 53 14.04 15.20 -1.58
C GLY A 53 15.47 15.71 -1.39
N SER A 54 15.69 17.02 -1.30
CA SER A 54 17.00 17.59 -0.91
C SER A 54 17.40 17.13 0.49
N TYR A 55 16.45 17.17 1.44
CA TYR A 55 16.68 16.79 2.82
C TYR A 55 16.94 15.28 2.99
N ALA A 56 16.21 14.44 2.25
CA ALA A 56 16.43 13.00 2.16
C ALA A 56 17.72 12.63 1.40
N LYS A 57 18.56 13.61 1.03
CA LYS A 57 19.84 13.44 0.32
C LYS A 57 19.70 12.65 -1.00
N ILE A 58 18.56 12.79 -1.67
CA ILE A 58 18.32 12.15 -2.97
C ILE A 58 19.10 12.94 -4.03
N LYS A 59 20.20 12.34 -4.52
CA LYS A 59 21.11 12.96 -5.51
C LYS A 59 20.37 13.39 -6.77
N ASP A 60 19.51 12.53 -7.28
CA ASP A 60 18.70 12.78 -8.47
C ASP A 60 17.22 12.70 -8.07
N LYS A 61 16.62 13.87 -7.88
CA LYS A 61 15.26 14.02 -7.36
C LYS A 61 14.21 13.52 -8.34
N GLU A 62 14.52 13.48 -9.63
CA GLU A 62 13.61 12.93 -10.62
C GLU A 62 13.32 11.44 -10.35
N LYS A 63 14.27 10.72 -9.72
CA LYS A 63 14.08 9.32 -9.28
C LYS A 63 12.88 9.12 -8.35
N LEU A 64 12.37 10.16 -7.70
CA LEU A 64 11.13 10.09 -6.92
C LEU A 64 9.94 9.60 -7.76
N PHE A 65 9.96 9.83 -9.08
CA PHE A 65 8.88 9.46 -10.00
C PHE A 65 9.05 8.07 -10.64
N TRP A 66 10.07 7.29 -10.28
CA TRP A 66 10.21 5.93 -10.85
C TRP A 66 10.96 4.94 -9.98
N SER A 67 11.76 5.40 -9.02
CA SER A 67 12.44 4.56 -8.05
C SER A 67 11.58 4.36 -6.82
N VAL A 68 11.20 3.11 -6.58
CA VAL A 68 10.47 2.69 -5.37
C VAL A 68 11.25 3.08 -4.11
N SER A 69 12.57 2.85 -4.07
CA SER A 69 13.39 3.19 -2.90
C SER A 69 13.40 4.68 -2.60
N ALA A 70 13.59 5.53 -3.63
CA ALA A 70 13.61 6.99 -3.43
C ALA A 70 12.25 7.50 -2.95
N LEU A 71 11.16 6.93 -3.49
CA LEU A 71 9.81 7.26 -3.08
C LEU A 71 9.53 6.81 -1.63
N ASP A 72 9.94 5.60 -1.25
CA ASP A 72 9.79 5.08 0.11
C ASP A 72 10.54 5.96 1.13
N ASP A 73 11.76 6.41 0.81
CA ASP A 73 12.54 7.29 1.70
C ASP A 73 11.90 8.68 1.85
N CYS A 74 11.33 9.23 0.77
CA CYS A 74 10.57 10.48 0.83
C CYS A 74 9.31 10.34 1.69
N ILE A 75 8.57 9.23 1.53
CA ILE A 75 7.39 8.92 2.35
C ILE A 75 7.80 8.82 3.82
N LYS A 76 8.91 8.16 4.17
CA LYS A 76 9.41 8.10 5.56
C LYS A 76 9.66 9.49 6.13
N CYS A 77 10.31 10.37 5.37
CA CYS A 77 10.59 11.74 5.82
C CYS A 77 9.30 12.52 6.10
N ILE A 78 8.32 12.47 5.19
CA ILE A 78 7.06 13.21 5.34
C ILE A 78 6.19 12.60 6.44
N ALA A 79 6.13 11.26 6.54
CA ALA A 79 5.39 10.58 7.60
C ALA A 79 5.88 11.00 8.99
N ARG A 80 7.20 11.05 9.20
CA ARG A 80 7.79 11.55 10.46
C ARG A 80 7.41 13.00 10.75
N GLN A 81 7.38 13.86 9.73
CA GLN A 81 6.97 15.26 9.92
C GLN A 81 5.50 15.39 10.28
N VAL A 82 4.62 14.54 9.73
CA VAL A 82 3.20 14.49 10.09
C VAL A 82 3.02 14.06 11.55
N ASP A 83 3.81 13.10 12.03
CA ASP A 83 3.73 12.62 13.41
C ASP A 83 4.21 13.66 14.43
N VAL A 84 5.23 14.46 14.07
CA VAL A 84 5.82 15.49 14.94
C VAL A 84 5.08 16.82 14.87
N SER A 85 4.53 17.19 13.71
CA SER A 85 3.86 18.47 13.51
C SER A 85 2.47 18.45 14.16
N PHE A 86 2.37 19.01 15.35
CA PHE A 86 1.09 19.19 16.04
C PHE A 86 0.15 20.14 15.26
N SER A 87 -1.09 19.68 15.09
CA SER A 87 -2.34 20.39 14.75
C SER A 87 -2.26 21.78 14.10
N GLY A 88 -2.78 21.87 12.87
CA GLY A 88 -2.98 23.13 12.16
C GLY A 88 -3.12 22.91 10.65
N GLU A 89 -3.08 24.00 9.88
CA GLU A 89 -3.16 23.97 8.41
C GLU A 89 -1.95 23.23 7.78
N THR A 90 -0.77 23.39 8.36
CA THR A 90 0.47 22.73 7.91
C THR A 90 0.39 21.20 8.05
N GLY A 91 -0.13 20.70 9.16
CA GLY A 91 -0.34 19.27 9.37
C GLY A 91 -1.33 18.67 8.36
N ALA A 92 -2.41 19.40 8.05
CA ALA A 92 -3.37 18.97 7.03
C ALA A 92 -2.74 18.93 5.62
N LYS A 93 -1.90 19.91 5.28
CA LYS A 93 -1.12 19.92 4.03
C LYS A 93 -0.15 18.74 3.93
N LEU A 94 0.63 18.49 4.98
CA LEU A 94 1.55 17.35 5.04
C LEU A 94 0.81 16.01 4.93
N GLN A 95 -0.31 15.87 5.62
CA GLN A 95 -1.18 14.70 5.52
C GLN A 95 -1.69 14.50 4.08
N SER A 96 -2.13 15.56 3.40
CA SER A 96 -2.58 15.51 2.00
C SER A 96 -1.47 15.00 1.08
N ILE A 97 -0.27 15.54 1.21
CA ILE A 97 0.89 15.16 0.39
C ILE A 97 1.29 13.72 0.66
N LEU A 98 1.29 13.28 1.93
CA LEU A 98 1.54 11.90 2.30
C LEU A 98 0.54 10.94 1.62
N ASN A 99 -0.74 11.33 1.55
CA ASN A 99 -1.77 10.53 0.89
C ASN A 99 -1.52 10.44 -0.63
N GLN A 100 -1.14 11.55 -1.27
CA GLN A 100 -0.79 11.57 -2.69
C GLN A 100 0.42 10.68 -2.98
N LEU A 101 1.45 10.70 -2.12
CA LEU A 101 2.63 9.87 -2.27
C LEU A 101 2.31 8.39 -2.14
N TYR A 102 1.49 7.99 -1.17
CA TYR A 102 1.05 6.61 -1.08
C TYR A 102 0.20 6.20 -2.29
N ALA A 103 -0.70 7.06 -2.77
CA ALA A 103 -1.49 6.77 -3.98
C ALA A 103 -0.59 6.58 -5.21
N TYR A 104 0.43 7.42 -5.34
CA TYR A 104 1.44 7.30 -6.38
C TYR A 104 2.27 6.03 -6.23
N ARG A 105 2.70 5.70 -5.02
CA ARG A 105 3.41 4.45 -4.69
C ARG A 105 2.60 3.21 -5.06
N THR A 106 1.29 3.21 -4.80
CA THR A 106 0.34 2.17 -5.25
C THR A 106 0.31 2.06 -6.75
N LYS A 107 0.21 3.18 -7.48
CA LYS A 107 0.21 3.20 -8.94
C LYS A 107 1.50 2.59 -9.52
N VAL A 108 2.66 3.00 -9.02
CA VAL A 108 3.98 2.50 -9.46
C VAL A 108 4.08 0.98 -9.22
N GLU A 109 3.68 0.49 -8.05
CA GLU A 109 3.69 -0.96 -7.75
C GLU A 109 2.80 -1.74 -8.72
N LEU A 110 1.58 -1.27 -8.95
CA LEU A 110 0.63 -1.94 -9.84
C LEU A 110 1.09 -1.94 -11.30
N GLU A 111 1.71 -0.86 -11.78
CA GLU A 111 2.30 -0.79 -13.11
C GLU A 111 3.48 -1.75 -13.27
N GLN A 112 4.36 -1.85 -12.26
CA GLN A 112 5.46 -2.83 -12.26
C GLN A 112 4.93 -4.26 -12.31
N VAL A 113 3.89 -4.56 -11.53
CA VAL A 113 3.20 -5.85 -11.61
C VAL A 113 2.66 -6.06 -13.02
N GLN A 114 2.02 -5.06 -13.65
CA GLN A 114 1.52 -5.18 -15.02
C GLN A 114 2.61 -5.49 -16.06
N LYS A 115 3.84 -5.02 -15.87
CA LYS A 115 4.98 -5.29 -16.76
C LYS A 115 5.59 -6.70 -16.59
N ARG A 116 5.23 -7.47 -15.56
CA ARG A 116 5.75 -8.85 -15.36
C ARG A 116 5.32 -9.77 -16.51
N ARG A 117 6.19 -10.74 -16.85
CA ARG A 117 5.93 -11.76 -17.87
C ARG A 117 4.61 -12.48 -17.58
N ARG A 118 3.69 -12.41 -18.54
CA ARG A 118 2.40 -13.10 -18.51
C ARG A 118 2.57 -14.59 -18.81
N LEU A 119 1.66 -15.42 -18.31
CA LEU A 119 1.49 -16.79 -18.80
C LEU A 119 0.91 -16.73 -20.22
N GLU A 120 1.41 -17.60 -21.10
CA GLU A 120 0.95 -17.72 -22.48
C GLU A 120 0.16 -19.01 -22.69
N SER A 121 0.39 -20.02 -21.84
CA SER A 121 -0.33 -21.28 -21.89
C SER A 121 -0.66 -21.82 -20.50
N THR A 122 -1.71 -22.64 -20.42
CA THR A 122 -2.03 -23.36 -19.18
C THR A 122 -0.95 -24.38 -18.78
N HIS A 123 -0.05 -24.76 -19.69
CA HIS A 123 1.11 -25.61 -19.37
C HIS A 123 2.06 -24.96 -18.35
N GLU A 124 2.05 -23.65 -18.23
CA GLU A 124 2.91 -22.90 -17.30
C GLU A 124 2.29 -22.77 -15.90
N ILE A 125 1.07 -23.28 -15.69
CA ILE A 125 0.37 -23.18 -14.40
C ILE A 125 0.99 -24.15 -13.41
N SER A 126 1.50 -23.62 -12.30
CA SER A 126 2.03 -24.46 -11.22
C SER A 126 0.92 -25.25 -10.53
N PRO A 127 1.12 -26.55 -10.22
CA PRO A 127 0.21 -27.31 -9.38
C PRO A 127 -0.01 -26.68 -8.00
N ARG A 128 -1.01 -27.19 -7.28
CA ARG A 128 -1.47 -26.78 -5.94
C ARG A 128 -2.19 -25.43 -5.86
N GLN A 129 -2.39 -24.75 -6.98
CA GLN A 129 -3.15 -23.51 -7.02
C GLN A 129 -4.65 -23.76 -6.79
N ILE A 130 -5.28 -22.85 -6.04
CA ILE A 130 -6.74 -22.83 -5.86
C ILE A 130 -7.35 -22.04 -7.01
N CYS A 131 -8.30 -22.69 -7.68
CA CYS A 131 -8.98 -22.21 -8.86
C CYS A 131 -10.48 -22.14 -8.62
N ILE A 132 -11.15 -21.25 -9.35
CA ILE A 132 -12.60 -21.17 -9.46
C ILE A 132 -12.95 -21.64 -10.87
N ILE A 133 -13.70 -22.71 -10.97
CA ILE A 133 -14.23 -23.21 -12.24
C ILE A 133 -15.63 -22.67 -12.39
N ILE A 134 -15.85 -21.96 -13.49
CA ILE A 134 -17.09 -21.29 -13.83
C ILE A 134 -17.71 -22.06 -14.99
N VAL A 135 -18.83 -22.71 -14.72
CA VAL A 135 -19.67 -23.33 -15.74
C VAL A 135 -20.70 -22.28 -16.17
N PRO A 136 -20.71 -21.84 -17.45
CA PRO A 136 -21.67 -20.87 -17.94
C PRO A 136 -23.11 -21.29 -17.63
N ASN A 137 -23.93 -20.35 -17.14
CA ASN A 137 -25.37 -20.51 -16.86
C ASN A 137 -25.74 -21.60 -15.83
N GLU A 138 -24.77 -22.14 -15.09
CA GLU A 138 -25.02 -23.19 -14.11
C GLU A 138 -24.40 -22.83 -12.76
N ASN A 139 -23.18 -23.29 -12.49
CA ASN A 139 -22.57 -23.24 -11.18
C ASN A 139 -21.12 -22.77 -11.25
N THR A 140 -20.66 -22.25 -10.11
CA THR A 140 -19.25 -22.02 -9.85
C THR A 140 -18.77 -22.95 -8.74
N VAL A 141 -17.65 -23.60 -8.98
CA VAL A 141 -17.08 -24.58 -8.05
C VAL A 141 -15.63 -24.23 -7.75
N TYR A 142 -15.22 -24.48 -6.51
CA TYR A 142 -13.83 -24.31 -6.10
C TYR A 142 -13.09 -25.62 -6.34
N ALA A 143 -11.90 -25.50 -6.92
CA ALA A 143 -11.06 -26.64 -7.20
C ALA A 143 -9.59 -26.34 -6.90
N LYS A 144 -8.80 -27.37 -6.66
CA LYS A 144 -7.34 -27.29 -6.55
C LYS A 144 -6.74 -27.98 -7.76
N LEU A 145 -5.82 -27.32 -8.46
CA LEU A 145 -5.04 -27.99 -9.51
C LEU A 145 -4.09 -28.99 -8.85
N VAL A 146 -4.28 -30.28 -9.07
CA VAL A 146 -3.43 -31.34 -8.49
C VAL A 146 -2.27 -31.66 -9.41
N ALA A 147 -2.53 -31.77 -10.71
CA ALA A 147 -1.52 -32.08 -11.70
C ALA A 147 -1.72 -31.27 -12.97
N ASN A 148 -0.62 -30.81 -13.53
CA ASN A 148 -0.53 -30.21 -14.85
C ASN A 148 0.21 -31.23 -15.73
N LYS A 149 -0.55 -32.13 -16.39
CA LYS A 149 0.03 -33.18 -17.24
C LYS A 149 0.29 -32.61 -18.63
N LYS A 150 1.00 -33.37 -19.47
CA LYS A 150 1.25 -32.98 -20.87
C LYS A 150 -0.05 -32.75 -21.66
N ASP A 151 -1.07 -33.58 -21.43
CA ASP A 151 -2.29 -33.58 -22.25
C ASP A 151 -3.52 -32.99 -21.52
N SER A 152 -3.46 -32.81 -20.20
CA SER A 152 -4.60 -32.32 -19.41
C SER A 152 -4.23 -31.72 -18.05
N LEU A 153 -5.09 -30.81 -17.60
CA LEU A 153 -5.10 -30.30 -16.24
C LEU A 153 -6.04 -31.14 -15.37
N ILE A 154 -5.57 -31.56 -14.20
CA ILE A 154 -6.34 -32.37 -13.26
C ILE A 154 -6.67 -31.54 -12.03
N PHE A 155 -7.97 -31.32 -11.79
CA PHE A 155 -8.49 -30.56 -10.67
C PHE A 155 -9.20 -31.46 -9.67
N THR A 156 -9.04 -31.18 -8.38
CA THR A 156 -9.84 -31.82 -7.31
C THR A 156 -10.77 -30.81 -6.68
N LEU A 157 -12.05 -31.17 -6.56
CA LEU A 157 -13.11 -30.37 -5.96
C LEU A 157 -13.44 -30.95 -4.58
N PHE A 158 -13.54 -30.07 -3.58
CA PHE A 158 -13.77 -30.44 -2.18
C PHE A 158 -15.16 -30.02 -1.69
N ASP A 159 -15.68 -30.74 -0.69
CA ASP A 159 -16.87 -30.42 0.09
C ASP A 159 -18.10 -30.05 -0.76
N ALA A 160 -18.76 -28.93 -0.43
CA ALA A 160 -19.91 -28.41 -1.16
C ALA A 160 -19.63 -28.12 -2.66
N SER A 161 -18.36 -27.97 -3.06
CA SER A 161 -18.02 -27.86 -4.48
C SER A 161 -18.01 -29.22 -5.17
N SER A 162 -17.61 -30.29 -4.47
CA SER A 162 -17.74 -31.68 -4.92
C SER A 162 -19.22 -32.04 -5.11
N GLU A 163 -20.07 -31.76 -4.12
CA GLU A 163 -21.52 -32.04 -4.21
C GLU A 163 -22.21 -31.28 -5.35
N ARG A 164 -21.93 -29.98 -5.50
CA ARG A 164 -22.46 -29.19 -6.63
C ARG A 164 -21.94 -29.66 -7.99
N ALA A 165 -20.78 -30.29 -8.03
CA ALA A 165 -20.22 -30.81 -9.28
C ALA A 165 -20.84 -32.13 -9.71
N LYS A 166 -21.41 -32.92 -8.78
CA LYS A 166 -22.12 -34.18 -9.10
C LYS A 166 -23.33 -33.97 -10.01
N THR A 167 -24.00 -32.83 -9.92
CA THR A 167 -25.17 -32.53 -10.75
C THR A 167 -24.82 -32.05 -12.16
N VAL A 168 -23.54 -31.78 -12.43
CA VAL A 168 -23.08 -31.21 -13.71
C VAL A 168 -22.63 -32.33 -14.65
N ARG A 169 -23.16 -32.34 -15.88
CA ARG A 169 -22.65 -33.19 -16.96
C ARG A 169 -21.39 -32.55 -17.56
N TRP A 170 -20.21 -33.03 -17.17
CA TRP A 170 -18.92 -32.38 -17.47
C TRP A 170 -18.36 -32.64 -18.87
N GLN A 171 -18.59 -33.82 -19.45
CA GLN A 171 -17.93 -34.23 -20.69
C GLN A 171 -18.24 -33.25 -21.84
N GLY A 172 -17.19 -32.70 -22.44
CA GLY A 172 -17.26 -31.73 -23.55
C GLY A 172 -17.73 -30.33 -23.14
N LYS A 173 -17.96 -30.06 -21.85
CA LYS A 173 -18.60 -28.82 -21.41
C LYS A 173 -17.63 -27.63 -21.47
N PRO A 174 -18.03 -26.48 -22.04
CA PRO A 174 -17.21 -25.27 -22.00
C PRO A 174 -17.15 -24.73 -20.58
N ILE A 175 -15.95 -24.40 -20.12
CA ILE A 175 -15.70 -23.84 -18.80
C ILE A 175 -14.75 -22.66 -18.87
N ARG A 176 -14.82 -21.78 -17.87
CA ARG A 176 -13.79 -20.80 -17.59
C ARG A 176 -13.14 -21.11 -16.25
N VAL A 177 -11.82 -21.04 -16.21
CA VAL A 177 -11.07 -21.29 -14.97
C VAL A 177 -10.36 -20.02 -14.59
N TYR A 178 -10.65 -19.53 -13.39
CA TYR A 178 -9.98 -18.38 -12.78
C TYR A 178 -9.06 -18.86 -11.66
N PHE A 179 -7.85 -18.32 -11.59
CA PHE A 179 -6.93 -18.59 -10.48
C PHE A 179 -6.06 -17.37 -10.18
N TRP A 180 -5.52 -17.30 -8.96
CA TRP A 180 -4.56 -16.27 -8.60
C TRP A 180 -3.14 -16.86 -8.60
N ARG A 181 -2.25 -16.34 -9.44
CA ARG A 181 -0.84 -16.71 -9.41
C ARG A 181 -0.14 -15.91 -8.31
N GLN A 182 0.50 -16.62 -7.38
CA GLN A 182 1.24 -15.99 -6.29
C GLN A 182 2.35 -15.08 -6.85
N GLY A 183 2.48 -13.87 -6.29
CA GLY A 183 3.46 -12.89 -6.76
C GLY A 183 3.18 -12.31 -8.16
N ASP A 184 1.99 -12.52 -8.72
CA ASP A 184 1.63 -11.98 -10.04
C ASP A 184 0.21 -11.40 -10.00
N ALA A 185 -0.74 -12.00 -10.71
CA ALA A 185 -2.10 -11.50 -10.88
C ALA A 185 -3.10 -12.65 -10.96
N GLY A 186 -4.38 -12.29 -11.07
CA GLY A 186 -5.41 -13.25 -11.44
C GLY A 186 -5.27 -13.63 -12.91
N TYR A 187 -5.53 -14.87 -13.27
CA TYR A 187 -5.60 -15.33 -14.65
C TYR A 187 -6.95 -16.00 -14.88
N ILE A 188 -7.47 -15.85 -16.09
CA ILE A 188 -8.66 -16.55 -16.56
C ILE A 188 -8.36 -17.19 -17.91
N PHE A 189 -8.76 -18.45 -18.09
CA PHE A 189 -8.71 -19.09 -19.40
C PHE A 189 -10.01 -19.82 -19.68
N SER A 190 -10.34 -19.94 -20.96
CA SER A 190 -11.46 -20.74 -21.44
C SER A 190 -10.92 -22.10 -21.90
N SER A 191 -11.61 -23.17 -21.51
CA SER A 191 -11.28 -24.54 -21.92
C SER A 191 -12.54 -25.41 -21.95
N THR A 192 -12.37 -26.71 -22.21
CA THR A 192 -13.43 -27.72 -22.18
C THR A 192 -13.08 -28.80 -21.15
N ALA A 193 -14.08 -29.22 -20.39
CA ALA A 193 -13.98 -30.34 -19.48
C ALA A 193 -13.96 -31.67 -20.28
N ILE A 194 -13.00 -32.53 -19.98
CA ILE A 194 -12.82 -33.83 -20.63
C ILE A 194 -13.75 -34.84 -19.96
N ASN A 195 -13.59 -35.00 -18.66
CA ASN A 195 -14.40 -35.90 -17.84
C ASN A 195 -14.32 -35.48 -16.36
N ALA A 196 -15.24 -36.01 -15.55
CA ALA A 196 -15.17 -35.95 -14.11
C ALA A 196 -15.35 -37.35 -13.53
N ARG A 197 -14.63 -37.67 -12.46
CA ARG A 197 -14.72 -38.94 -11.75
C ARG A 197 -14.74 -38.71 -10.24
N GLN A 198 -15.58 -39.47 -9.54
CA GLN A 198 -15.55 -39.49 -8.09
C GLN A 198 -14.32 -40.29 -7.63
N THR A 199 -13.51 -39.72 -6.73
CA THR A 199 -12.34 -40.37 -6.14
C THR A 199 -12.41 -40.17 -4.63
N GLY A 200 -12.87 -41.18 -3.89
CA GLY A 200 -13.23 -41.05 -2.48
C GLY A 200 -14.33 -40.00 -2.28
N ASP A 201 -14.13 -39.09 -1.32
CA ASP A 201 -15.10 -38.02 -1.01
C ASP A 201 -15.00 -36.82 -1.96
N CYS A 202 -14.00 -36.80 -2.84
CA CYS A 202 -13.73 -35.69 -3.75
C CYS A 202 -14.10 -36.03 -5.19
N MET A 203 -14.44 -35.00 -5.97
CA MET A 203 -14.58 -35.12 -7.42
C MET A 203 -13.29 -34.66 -8.09
N GLU A 204 -12.77 -35.47 -9.00
CA GLU A 204 -11.65 -35.12 -9.86
C GLU A 204 -12.17 -34.74 -11.25
N LEU A 205 -11.73 -33.60 -11.78
CA LEU A 205 -12.14 -33.05 -13.06
C LEU A 205 -10.91 -32.89 -13.97
N SER A 206 -10.94 -33.52 -15.13
CA SER A 206 -9.92 -33.37 -16.18
C SER A 206 -10.35 -32.28 -17.17
N VAL A 207 -9.43 -31.39 -17.51
CA VAL A 207 -9.69 -30.22 -18.36
C VAL A 207 -8.61 -30.11 -19.43
N ASN A 208 -8.99 -29.74 -20.65
CA ASN A 208 -8.05 -29.53 -21.74
C ASN A 208 -7.12 -28.34 -21.49
N HIS A 209 -5.94 -28.38 -22.11
CA HIS A 209 -5.07 -27.21 -22.15
C HIS A 209 -5.66 -26.09 -22.98
N SER A 210 -5.22 -24.87 -22.69
CA SER A 210 -5.61 -23.69 -23.44
C SER A 210 -4.43 -22.74 -23.58
N ASN A 211 -4.29 -22.16 -24.77
CA ASN A 211 -3.38 -21.04 -25.03
C ASN A 211 -4.15 -19.70 -24.96
N LYS A 212 -5.46 -19.74 -24.68
CA LYS A 212 -6.31 -18.56 -24.51
C LYS A 212 -6.39 -18.19 -23.02
N ILE A 213 -5.22 -17.91 -22.44
CA ILE A 213 -5.10 -17.46 -21.05
C ILE A 213 -4.94 -15.94 -21.01
N VAL A 214 -5.79 -15.30 -20.23
CA VAL A 214 -5.86 -13.85 -20.08
C VAL A 214 -5.47 -13.48 -18.67
N ARG A 215 -4.46 -12.63 -18.55
CA ARG A 215 -4.08 -12.02 -17.28
C ARG A 215 -5.12 -10.96 -16.90
N THR A 216 -5.60 -11.03 -15.68
CA THR A 216 -6.61 -10.13 -15.10
C THR A 216 -6.04 -9.49 -13.84
N GLN A 217 -5.49 -8.28 -13.98
CA GLN A 217 -5.13 -7.49 -12.81
C GLN A 217 -6.34 -6.69 -12.36
N LYS A 218 -7.07 -7.23 -11.38
CA LYS A 218 -8.28 -6.59 -10.82
C LYS A 218 -8.01 -5.78 -9.56
N ARG A 219 -6.84 -5.96 -8.93
CA ARG A 219 -6.51 -5.27 -7.69
C ARG A 219 -6.20 -3.80 -7.98
N LYS A 220 -6.87 -2.92 -7.23
CA LYS A 220 -6.63 -1.47 -7.21
C LYS A 220 -5.71 -1.04 -6.07
N SER A 221 -5.41 -1.97 -5.15
CA SER A 221 -4.56 -1.78 -3.98
C SER A 221 -3.57 -2.93 -3.81
N VAL A 222 -2.45 -2.63 -3.16
CA VAL A 222 -1.39 -3.58 -2.82
C VAL A 222 -1.73 -4.21 -1.48
N ARG A 223 -1.57 -5.53 -1.35
CA ARG A 223 -1.84 -6.26 -0.11
C ARG A 223 -0.56 -6.77 0.53
N ALA A 224 -0.48 -6.68 1.84
CA ALA A 224 0.57 -7.30 2.64
C ALA A 224 0.02 -8.45 3.49
N SER A 225 0.83 -9.50 3.64
CA SER A 225 0.56 -10.56 4.61
C SER A 225 0.73 -10.02 6.02
N CYS A 226 -0.10 -10.47 6.95
CA CYS A 226 -0.03 -10.13 8.37
C CYS A 226 -0.54 -11.30 9.22
N ASN A 227 -0.43 -11.17 10.53
CA ASN A 227 -0.99 -12.10 11.50
C ASN A 227 -1.40 -11.32 12.76
N PHE A 228 -2.32 -10.37 12.58
CA PHE A 228 -2.77 -9.52 13.67
C PHE A 228 -3.98 -10.13 14.37
N GLU A 229 -4.00 -10.07 15.70
CA GLU A 229 -5.24 -10.28 16.44
C GLU A 229 -6.22 -9.15 16.15
N ALA A 230 -7.46 -9.53 15.85
CA ALA A 230 -8.50 -8.60 15.45
C ALA A 230 -9.84 -8.96 16.10
N ARG A 231 -10.76 -8.00 16.05
CA ARG A 231 -12.16 -8.17 16.43
C ARG A 231 -13.07 -7.72 15.30
N LEU A 232 -14.06 -8.54 15.00
CA LEU A 232 -15.09 -8.28 14.01
C LEU A 232 -16.40 -7.99 14.71
N PHE A 233 -17.00 -6.85 14.42
CA PHE A 233 -18.30 -6.43 14.92
C PHE A 233 -19.28 -6.40 13.75
N PRO A 234 -20.28 -7.29 13.69
CA PRO A 234 -21.39 -7.16 12.76
C PRO A 234 -22.12 -5.85 13.01
N LEU A 235 -22.50 -5.17 11.94
CA LEU A 235 -23.26 -3.92 11.98
C LEU A 235 -24.62 -4.14 11.35
N HIS A 236 -25.63 -3.46 11.89
CA HIS A 236 -26.94 -3.35 11.27
C HIS A 236 -26.89 -2.39 10.08
N ASP A 237 -27.86 -2.50 9.17
CA ASP A 237 -27.93 -1.65 7.98
C ASP A 237 -28.13 -0.16 8.30
N THR A 238 -28.68 0.16 9.46
CA THR A 238 -28.85 1.53 9.96
C THR A 238 -27.60 2.11 10.64
N ASP A 239 -26.61 1.27 10.98
CA ASP A 239 -25.43 1.74 11.71
C ASP A 239 -24.55 2.62 10.81
N VAL A 240 -24.05 3.72 11.39
CA VAL A 240 -23.12 4.62 10.71
C VAL A 240 -21.69 4.10 10.88
N TYR A 241 -20.91 4.13 9.79
CA TYR A 241 -19.48 3.84 9.87
C TYR A 241 -18.75 4.93 10.65
N THR A 242 -17.86 4.52 11.55
CA THR A 242 -17.13 5.42 12.44
C THR A 242 -15.74 4.87 12.69
N SER A 243 -14.78 5.76 12.94
CA SER A 243 -13.41 5.45 13.33
C SER A 243 -13.26 5.16 14.83
N LYS A 244 -14.34 5.22 15.61
CA LYS A 244 -14.30 4.95 17.05
C LYS A 244 -13.97 3.48 17.34
N TYR A 245 -12.91 3.28 18.13
CA TYR A 245 -12.50 1.97 18.61
C TYR A 245 -13.45 1.49 19.72
N GLN A 246 -13.82 0.21 19.71
CA GLN A 246 -14.75 -0.38 20.69
C GLN A 246 -13.98 -1.30 21.63
N THR A 247 -14.20 -1.15 22.93
CA THR A 247 -13.45 -1.87 23.96
C THR A 247 -14.09 -3.22 24.32
N SER A 248 -15.42 -3.33 24.19
CA SER A 248 -16.21 -4.52 24.58
C SER A 248 -16.94 -5.15 23.40
N GLY A 249 -17.07 -6.48 23.43
CA GLY A 249 -17.77 -7.26 22.41
C GLY A 249 -16.90 -7.61 21.20
N GLY A 250 -17.57 -8.03 20.12
CA GLY A 250 -16.95 -8.43 18.86
C GLY A 250 -16.50 -9.89 18.86
N VAL A 251 -16.48 -10.48 17.66
CA VAL A 251 -15.99 -11.82 17.41
C VAL A 251 -14.47 -11.76 17.24
N LYS A 252 -13.73 -12.52 18.07
CA LYS A 252 -12.28 -12.66 17.90
C LYS A 252 -11.96 -13.29 16.54
N CYS A 253 -11.04 -12.68 15.82
CA CYS A 253 -10.57 -13.15 14.53
C CYS A 253 -9.07 -12.89 14.37
N VAL A 254 -8.48 -13.51 13.34
CA VAL A 254 -7.09 -13.29 12.95
C VAL A 254 -7.07 -12.67 11.57
N LEU A 255 -6.38 -11.55 11.45
CA LEU A 255 -6.18 -10.82 10.20
C LEU A 255 -4.92 -11.34 9.50
N ASN A 256 -5.09 -11.86 8.29
CA ASN A 256 -4.04 -12.58 7.55
C ASN A 256 -3.50 -11.82 6.33
N ASP A 257 -4.33 -10.99 5.70
CA ASP A 257 -3.86 -10.02 4.71
C ASP A 257 -4.63 -8.70 4.83
N ILE A 258 -3.97 -7.60 4.47
CA ILE A 258 -4.53 -6.25 4.55
C ILE A 258 -4.08 -5.37 3.39
N SER A 259 -4.97 -4.49 2.96
CA SER A 259 -4.71 -3.27 2.19
C SER A 259 -5.61 -2.12 2.65
N GLU A 260 -5.43 -0.95 2.05
CA GLU A 260 -6.29 0.21 2.26
C GLU A 260 -7.76 -0.03 1.82
N ASP A 261 -7.99 -0.94 0.87
CA ASP A 261 -9.33 -1.25 0.34
C ASP A 261 -9.98 -2.48 0.99
N GLY A 262 -9.30 -3.17 1.91
CA GLY A 262 -9.89 -4.34 2.55
C GLY A 262 -8.89 -5.33 3.15
N ALA A 263 -9.40 -6.50 3.52
CA ALA A 263 -8.66 -7.46 4.32
C ALA A 263 -9.14 -8.89 4.09
N MET A 264 -8.36 -9.85 4.56
CA MET A 264 -8.77 -11.25 4.72
C MET A 264 -8.59 -11.66 6.18
N VAL A 265 -9.65 -12.20 6.78
CA VAL A 265 -9.67 -12.61 8.18
C VAL A 265 -10.14 -14.05 8.33
N PHE A 266 -9.64 -14.74 9.35
CA PHE A 266 -10.21 -15.98 9.85
C PHE A 266 -11.02 -15.74 11.11
N ALA A 267 -12.29 -16.10 11.08
CA ALA A 267 -13.18 -16.03 12.25
C ALA A 267 -13.84 -17.39 12.48
N ARG A 268 -14.16 -17.72 13.73
CA ARG A 268 -14.98 -18.89 14.04
C ARG A 268 -16.43 -18.68 13.58
N GLY A 269 -17.11 -19.77 13.25
CA GLY A 269 -18.49 -19.73 12.77
C GLY A 269 -18.60 -19.50 11.26
N LYS A 270 -19.84 -19.56 10.78
CA LYS A 270 -20.19 -19.38 9.36
C LYS A 270 -20.48 -17.92 9.07
N ALA A 271 -19.72 -17.33 8.15
CA ALA A 271 -19.96 -15.98 7.66
C ALA A 271 -21.10 -15.94 6.63
N ALA A 272 -21.58 -14.74 6.32
CA ALA A 272 -22.56 -14.49 5.26
C ALA A 272 -22.10 -13.32 4.38
N LYS A 273 -22.37 -13.42 3.08
CA LYS A 273 -22.04 -12.37 2.11
C LYS A 273 -22.98 -11.16 2.32
N GLY A 274 -22.46 -9.95 2.15
CA GLY A 274 -23.21 -8.71 2.23
C GLY A 274 -23.29 -8.10 3.63
N VAL A 275 -22.97 -8.88 4.67
CA VAL A 275 -22.98 -8.40 6.07
C VAL A 275 -22.00 -7.24 6.24
N ARG A 276 -22.50 -6.13 6.79
CA ARG A 276 -21.70 -4.99 7.19
C ARG A 276 -20.92 -5.32 8.45
N ILE A 277 -19.64 -5.01 8.46
CA ILE A 277 -18.75 -5.29 9.59
C ILE A 277 -17.86 -4.08 9.87
N ARG A 278 -17.56 -3.90 11.16
CA ARG A 278 -16.44 -3.11 11.66
C ARG A 278 -15.34 -4.06 12.10
N LEU A 279 -14.17 -3.94 11.49
CA LEU A 279 -12.97 -4.70 11.80
C LEU A 279 -12.01 -3.81 12.60
N GLN A 280 -11.60 -4.29 13.77
CA GLN A 280 -10.71 -3.56 14.68
C GLN A 280 -9.47 -4.38 14.99
N PHE A 281 -8.30 -3.76 14.93
CA PHE A 281 -7.01 -4.38 15.22
C PHE A 281 -6.00 -3.27 15.56
N LYS A 282 -4.75 -3.65 15.81
CA LYS A 282 -3.66 -2.71 16.06
C LYS A 282 -2.49 -2.99 15.13
N ILE A 283 -1.80 -1.94 14.69
CA ILE A 283 -0.51 -2.02 14.00
C ILE A 283 0.47 -1.21 14.85
N LYS A 284 1.52 -1.84 15.39
CA LYS A 284 2.48 -1.19 16.32
C LYS A 284 1.76 -0.37 17.40
N ASP A 285 0.81 -1.00 18.09
CA ASP A 285 -0.06 -0.40 19.11
C ASP A 285 -1.03 0.71 18.67
N ILE A 286 -0.95 1.18 17.43
CA ILE A 286 -1.88 2.17 16.89
C ILE A 286 -3.22 1.48 16.58
N PRO A 287 -4.35 1.92 17.17
CA PRO A 287 -5.65 1.34 16.93
C PRO A 287 -6.16 1.66 15.53
N ILE A 288 -6.59 0.63 14.81
CA ILE A 288 -7.15 0.74 13.46
C ILE A 288 -8.59 0.25 13.46
N VAL A 289 -9.47 1.01 12.80
CA VAL A 289 -10.88 0.69 12.60
C VAL A 289 -11.21 0.76 11.11
N MET A 290 -11.48 -0.39 10.49
CA MET A 290 -11.94 -0.49 9.11
C MET A 290 -13.42 -0.86 9.10
N CYS A 291 -14.26 -0.14 8.37
CA CYS A 291 -15.67 -0.48 8.21
C CYS A 291 -16.00 -0.80 6.75
N GLY A 292 -16.90 -1.76 6.53
CA GLY A 292 -17.25 -2.21 5.17
C GLY A 292 -18.06 -3.49 5.17
N ARG A 293 -17.95 -4.31 4.12
CA ARG A 293 -18.81 -5.47 3.90
C ARG A 293 -18.06 -6.76 3.56
N ILE A 294 -18.66 -7.89 3.92
CA ILE A 294 -18.19 -9.22 3.52
C ILE A 294 -18.54 -9.44 2.04
N VAL A 295 -17.53 -9.51 1.18
CA VAL A 295 -17.73 -9.74 -0.26
C VAL A 295 -17.68 -11.21 -0.64
N ARG A 296 -16.96 -12.02 0.13
CA ARG A 296 -16.78 -13.46 -0.10
C ARG A 296 -16.38 -14.15 1.19
N PHE A 297 -16.75 -15.41 1.35
CA PHE A 297 -16.21 -16.26 2.40
C PHE A 297 -16.07 -17.71 1.93
N MET A 298 -15.24 -18.47 2.63
CA MET A 298 -15.17 -19.93 2.55
C MET A 298 -15.31 -20.46 3.97
N TYR A 299 -16.32 -21.30 4.21
CA TYR A 299 -16.55 -21.92 5.52
C TYR A 299 -15.99 -23.34 5.51
N ASP A 300 -15.11 -23.62 6.47
CA ASP A 300 -14.54 -24.93 6.72
C ASP A 300 -15.33 -25.60 7.86
N ILE A 301 -16.12 -26.62 7.52
CA ILE A 301 -17.02 -27.31 8.45
C ILE A 301 -16.22 -28.02 9.56
N PRO A 302 -15.17 -28.82 9.26
CA PRO A 302 -14.38 -29.51 10.28
C PRO A 302 -13.79 -28.58 11.34
N SER A 303 -13.23 -27.44 10.94
CA SER A 303 -12.63 -26.50 11.90
C SER A 303 -13.60 -25.45 12.45
N ASN A 304 -14.84 -25.41 11.95
CA ASN A 304 -15.85 -24.37 12.23
C ASN A 304 -15.26 -22.95 12.09
N LYS A 305 -14.55 -22.70 10.98
CA LYS A 305 -13.91 -21.42 10.68
C LYS A 305 -14.29 -20.92 9.30
N SER A 306 -14.54 -19.62 9.20
CA SER A 306 -14.68 -18.92 7.93
C SER A 306 -13.41 -18.16 7.60
N ARG A 307 -12.91 -18.37 6.38
CA ARG A 307 -12.02 -17.42 5.70
C ARG A 307 -12.90 -16.35 5.06
N ILE A 308 -12.80 -15.11 5.52
CA ILE A 308 -13.66 -14.01 5.14
C ILE A 308 -12.84 -12.99 4.34
N HIS A 309 -13.31 -12.64 3.16
CA HIS A 309 -12.80 -11.50 2.41
C HIS A 309 -13.70 -10.29 2.66
N PHE A 310 -13.09 -9.25 3.19
CA PHE A 310 -13.70 -7.98 3.55
C PHE A 310 -13.29 -6.90 2.55
N GLN A 311 -14.26 -6.10 2.11
CA GLN A 311 -14.03 -4.87 1.36
C GLN A 311 -14.30 -3.68 2.27
N CYS A 312 -13.31 -2.80 2.37
CA CYS A 312 -13.41 -1.57 3.12
C CYS A 312 -14.23 -0.54 2.35
N GLU A 313 -15.16 0.11 3.05
CA GLU A 313 -16.00 1.19 2.52
C GLU A 313 -15.73 2.50 3.29
N PHE A 314 -15.20 2.42 4.50
CA PHE A 314 -14.82 3.56 5.31
C PHE A 314 -13.54 3.27 6.11
N LEU A 315 -12.57 4.17 5.98
CA LEU A 315 -11.29 4.15 6.67
C LEU A 315 -10.81 5.59 6.86
N ASP A 316 -10.48 5.95 8.09
CA ASP A 316 -9.91 7.26 8.39
C ASP A 316 -8.54 7.44 7.72
N GLN A 317 -8.21 8.67 7.32
CA GLN A 317 -7.01 8.93 6.52
C GLN A 317 -5.71 8.68 7.29
N LYS A 318 -5.68 8.93 8.61
CA LYS A 318 -4.51 8.61 9.44
C LYS A 318 -4.35 7.09 9.53
N MET A 319 -5.43 6.37 9.80
CA MET A 319 -5.44 4.90 9.85
C MET A 319 -5.05 4.28 8.50
N LYS A 320 -5.51 4.86 7.39
CA LYS A 320 -5.11 4.48 6.03
C LYS A 320 -3.60 4.59 5.84
N ASN A 321 -2.99 5.68 6.29
CA ASN A 321 -1.55 5.87 6.16
C ASN A 321 -0.74 4.90 7.03
N VAL A 322 -1.25 4.55 8.22
CA VAL A 322 -0.64 3.49 9.06
C VAL A 322 -0.68 2.14 8.35
N ILE A 323 -1.82 1.79 7.72
CA ILE A 323 -1.94 0.57 6.91
C ILE A 323 -0.96 0.60 5.74
N LEU A 324 -0.88 1.72 5.01
CA LEU A 324 -0.01 1.84 3.83
C LEU A 324 1.47 1.80 4.21
N SER A 325 1.86 2.42 5.32
CA SER A 325 3.19 2.31 5.90
C SER A 325 3.55 0.85 6.18
N TYR A 326 2.64 0.08 6.79
CA TYR A 326 2.83 -1.36 6.99
C TYR A 326 2.92 -2.13 5.67
N VAL A 327 1.99 -1.87 4.73
CA VAL A 327 1.91 -2.58 3.44
C VAL A 327 3.18 -2.43 2.61
N TYR A 328 3.77 -1.23 2.61
CA TYR A 328 5.01 -0.93 1.88
C TYR A 328 6.27 -1.15 2.72
N ASN A 329 6.15 -1.62 3.96
CA ASN A 329 7.27 -1.79 4.88
C ASN A 329 8.11 -0.51 5.07
N ILE A 330 7.43 0.64 5.15
CA ILE A 330 8.03 1.95 5.33
C ILE A 330 8.22 2.14 6.84
N ALA A 331 9.34 1.64 7.36
CA ALA A 331 9.66 1.70 8.78
C ALA A 331 9.78 3.15 9.28
N SER A 332 8.96 3.51 10.27
CA SER A 332 9.15 4.65 11.15
C SER A 332 10.14 4.27 12.25
N GLU A 333 11.43 4.16 11.95
CA GLU A 333 12.43 4.06 13.03
C GLU A 333 12.64 5.44 13.66
N ASP A 334 12.60 5.44 15.00
CA ASP A 334 12.85 6.55 15.92
C ASP A 334 14.25 7.12 15.72
N SER A 335 14.34 8.40 15.39
CA SER A 335 15.59 9.15 15.43
C SER A 335 15.29 10.60 15.77
N ASN A 336 14.90 10.82 17.04
CA ASN A 336 14.59 12.12 17.64
C ASN A 336 15.79 13.09 17.69
N GLU A 337 17.04 12.61 17.50
CA GLU A 337 18.24 13.45 17.51
C GLU A 337 18.29 14.49 16.38
N PHE A 338 17.68 14.20 15.24
CA PHE A 338 17.80 15.05 14.05
C PHE A 338 16.85 16.26 14.04
N ILE A 339 15.79 16.21 14.85
CA ILE A 339 14.79 17.28 14.94
C ILE A 339 15.34 18.45 15.75
N THR A 340 16.13 18.18 16.79
CA THR A 340 16.74 19.21 17.62
C THR A 340 17.72 20.10 16.85
N SER A 341 18.36 19.58 15.79
CA SER A 341 19.26 20.36 14.92
C SER A 341 18.56 21.15 13.82
N VAL A 342 17.27 20.88 13.53
CA VAL A 342 16.54 21.52 12.43
C VAL A 342 15.63 22.65 12.91
N PHE A 343 15.26 22.66 14.20
CA PHE A 343 14.36 23.67 14.78
C PHE A 343 15.01 24.59 15.81
N LYS A 344 16.35 24.53 15.97
CA LYS A 344 17.12 25.58 16.64
C LYS A 344 17.84 26.42 15.61
N GLU A 345 17.16 27.48 15.15
CA GLU A 345 17.64 28.71 14.48
C GLU A 345 16.35 29.37 13.91
N GLU A 346 15.81 30.50 14.40
CA GLU A 346 16.17 31.52 15.38
C GLU A 346 14.87 32.17 15.93
N PRO A 347 14.95 32.96 17.02
CA PRO A 347 14.54 34.36 16.82
C PRO A 347 15.54 35.40 17.34
N GLU A 348 15.55 36.50 16.60
CA GLU A 348 15.93 37.88 16.94
C GLU A 348 17.41 38.31 16.91
N ASP A 349 17.78 38.85 15.74
CA ASP A 349 18.64 40.02 15.65
C ASP A 349 18.07 41.16 16.53
N SER A 350 18.74 41.42 17.64
CA SER A 350 18.64 42.69 18.36
C SER A 350 20.04 43.15 18.77
N GLU A 351 20.84 43.58 17.78
CA GLU A 351 21.94 44.50 18.02
C GLU A 351 21.43 45.94 17.99
N ASN A 352 21.26 46.52 19.18
CA ASN A 352 21.51 47.93 19.40
C ASN A 352 22.40 48.04 20.65
N GLY A 353 23.71 47.98 20.43
CA GLY A 353 24.69 48.40 21.42
C GLY A 353 24.98 49.88 21.27
N LEU A 354 24.86 50.64 22.36
CA LEU A 354 25.78 51.75 22.63
C LEU A 354 25.90 52.05 24.14
N GLN A 355 27.10 51.77 24.66
CA GLN A 355 27.89 52.48 25.68
C GLN A 355 27.30 52.86 27.05
N SER A 356 27.91 52.33 28.12
CA SER A 356 28.81 53.05 29.07
C SER A 356 29.06 52.13 30.28
N ASP A 357 30.29 51.72 30.58
CA ASP A 357 31.39 52.42 31.28
C ASP A 357 31.39 52.13 32.81
N LEU A 358 32.59 51.78 33.30
CA LEU A 358 33.09 51.82 34.69
C LEU A 358 32.59 50.80 35.76
N GLY A 359 33.50 49.88 36.12
CA GLY A 359 34.22 49.98 37.41
C GLY A 359 33.75 49.18 38.64
N HIS A 360 34.75 48.55 39.31
CA HIS A 360 34.82 48.10 40.72
C HIS A 360 34.05 46.83 41.13
N SER A 361 34.78 45.79 41.59
CA SER A 361 35.01 45.38 43.01
C SER A 361 33.69 45.03 43.73
N ASP A 362 33.50 43.89 44.36
CA ASP A 362 34.33 43.24 45.36
C ASP A 362 33.94 41.77 45.61
N ASN A 363 34.86 41.07 46.26
CA ASN A 363 34.66 39.86 47.07
C ASN A 363 33.33 39.83 47.84
N MET A 364 32.72 38.65 48.00
CA MET A 364 32.63 37.99 49.32
C MET A 364 32.16 36.52 49.21
N LYS A 365 32.89 35.65 49.91
CA LYS A 365 32.55 34.26 50.25
C LYS A 365 31.31 34.19 51.15
N LEU A 366 30.61 33.05 51.15
CA LEU A 366 30.44 32.11 52.29
C LEU A 366 29.30 31.12 51.91
N THR A 367 29.60 29.82 51.77
CA THR A 367 29.26 28.72 52.72
C THR A 367 27.78 28.33 52.68
N ASP A 368 27.50 27.06 52.31
CA ASP A 368 27.01 26.01 53.24
C ASP A 368 25.48 25.91 53.09
N LEU A 369 24.76 24.79 53.07
CA LEU A 369 24.94 23.36 53.40
C LEU A 369 23.81 22.60 52.67
N GLU A 370 24.00 21.28 52.48
CA GLU A 370 23.03 20.16 52.67
C GLU A 370 21.56 20.41 52.24
N GLU A 371 20.93 19.65 51.34
CA GLU A 371 20.81 18.19 51.15
C GLU A 371 20.56 17.86 49.67
#